data_AF-A0A8J5WG06-F1
#
_entry.id   AF-A0A8J5WG06-F1
#
_cell.length_a   1.000
_cell.length_b   1.000
_cell.length_c   1.000
_cell.angle_alpha   90.00
_cell.angle_beta   90.00
_cell.angle_gamma   90.00
#
_symmetry.space_group_name_H-M   'P 1'
#
loop_
_entity.id
_entity.type
_entity.pdbx_description
1 polymer ?
#
loop_
_entity_poly.entity_id
_entity_poly.type
_entity_poly.pdbx_seq_one_letter_code
_entity_poly.pdbx_strand_id
1 'polypeptide(L)'
;MASAAWQEETVVLRCFDGTEVTAPARLAAGRSGLVAAAGGGVRVVEVPGNVSGAVVAAVVTYWEARAAVAPSASASAEEDRDAAGFDGEFVRGLTHDERIDLIHAAHYLADEGLFSIFS
;
A
#
# COMPACT_ATOMS: atom_id res chain seq x y z
N MET A 1 5.89 31.66 2.31
CA MET A 1 6.52 30.33 2.49
C MET A 1 5.43 29.36 2.89
N ALA A 2 4.89 28.59 1.92
CA ALA A 2 3.86 27.59 2.17
C ALA A 2 4.47 26.20 1.96
N SER A 3 5.14 25.69 2.99
CA SER A 3 5.76 24.36 2.94
C SER A 3 5.66 23.70 4.32
N ALA A 4 4.46 23.26 4.68
CA ALA A 4 4.24 22.36 5.82
C ALA A 4 2.86 21.68 5.83
N ALA A 5 1.85 22.19 5.10
CA ALA A 5 0.47 21.73 5.24
C ALA A 5 0.12 20.41 4.49
N TRP A 6 1.09 19.78 3.81
CA TRP A 6 0.82 18.63 2.93
C TRP A 6 1.45 17.31 3.41
N GLN A 7 2.02 17.29 4.62
CA GLN A 7 2.76 16.13 5.12
C GLN A 7 1.95 15.16 5.98
N GLU A 8 0.68 15.48 6.28
CA GLU A 8 -0.18 14.66 7.14
C GLU A 8 -1.59 14.53 6.58
N GLU A 9 -1.74 14.58 5.25
CA GLU A 9 -3.02 14.24 4.65
C GLU A 9 -3.18 12.72 4.66
N THR A 10 -4.24 12.25 5.32
CA THR A 10 -4.60 10.83 5.38
C THR A 10 -5.75 10.54 4.43
N VAL A 11 -5.75 9.33 3.87
CA VAL A 11 -6.88 8.76 3.14
C VAL A 11 -7.44 7.61 3.95
N VAL A 12 -8.76 7.49 3.97
CA VAL A 12 -9.49 6.38 4.58
C VAL A 12 -9.89 5.42 3.48
N LEU A 13 -9.44 4.18 3.59
CA LEU A 13 -9.84 3.05 2.76
C LEU A 13 -11.01 2.37 3.46
N ARG A 14 -12.21 2.52 2.93
CA ARG A 14 -13.40 1.88 3.46
C ARG A 14 -13.57 0.52 2.81
N CYS A 15 -13.52 -0.51 3.64
CA CYS A 15 -13.48 -1.91 3.21
C CYS A 15 -14.89 -2.50 3.15
N PHE A 16 -15.00 -3.67 2.51
CA PHE A 16 -16.29 -4.34 2.31
C PHE A 16 -16.99 -4.71 3.62
N ASP A 17 -16.22 -5.06 4.65
CA ASP A 17 -16.72 -5.42 5.99
C ASP A 17 -17.13 -4.21 6.84
N GLY A 18 -17.05 -3.00 6.28
CA GLY A 18 -17.34 -1.74 6.98
C GLY A 18 -16.16 -1.21 7.80
N THR A 19 -15.01 -1.89 7.79
CA THR A 19 -13.79 -1.39 8.45
C THR A 19 -13.20 -0.22 7.66
N GLU A 20 -12.78 0.81 8.39
CA GLU A 20 -12.09 1.96 7.84
C GLU A 20 -10.60 1.88 8.21
N VAL A 21 -9.73 1.83 7.19
CA VAL A 21 -8.28 1.78 7.35
C VAL A 21 -7.68 3.11 6.92
N THR A 22 -6.90 3.74 7.79
CA THR A 22 -6.26 5.02 7.48
C THR A 22 -4.87 4.78 6.92
N ALA A 23 -4.50 5.47 5.84
CA ALA A 23 -3.17 5.44 5.25
C ALA A 23 -2.68 6.86 4.93
N PRO A 24 -1.36 7.11 4.91
CA PRO A 24 -0.81 8.37 4.41
C PRO A 24 -1.20 8.58 2.93
N ALA A 25 -1.89 9.66 2.60
CA ALA A 25 -2.49 9.86 1.29
C ALA A 25 -1.45 9.84 0.15
N ARG A 26 -0.26 10.43 0.39
CA ARG A 26 0.84 10.41 -0.59
C ARG A 26 1.36 9.01 -0.86
N LEU A 27 1.51 8.21 0.20
CA LEU A 27 1.98 6.82 0.09
C LEU A 27 0.93 5.97 -0.63
N ALA A 28 -0.32 6.07 -0.20
CA ALA A 28 -1.44 5.34 -0.80
C ALA A 28 -1.64 5.72 -2.27
N ALA A 29 -1.59 7.00 -2.65
CA ALA A 29 -1.69 7.43 -4.04
C ALA A 29 -0.49 7.01 -4.90
N GLY A 30 0.71 6.90 -4.32
CA GLY A 30 1.90 6.41 -5.03
C GLY A 30 1.91 4.90 -5.25
N ARG A 31 1.16 4.15 -4.44
CA ARG A 31 1.09 2.68 -4.48
C ARG A 31 -0.16 2.16 -5.18
N SER A 32 -1.30 2.76 -4.89
CA SER A 32 -2.61 2.30 -5.34
C SER A 32 -3.13 3.18 -6.47
N GLY A 33 -3.29 2.59 -7.65
CA GLY A 33 -3.96 3.24 -8.78
C GLY A 33 -5.41 3.64 -8.46
N LEU A 34 -6.09 2.89 -7.58
CA LEU A 34 -7.43 3.24 -7.09
C LEU A 34 -7.44 4.57 -6.33
N VAL A 35 -6.51 4.73 -5.37
CA VAL A 35 -6.39 5.96 -4.59
C VAL A 35 -5.92 7.13 -5.48
N ALA A 36 -4.98 6.87 -6.39
CA ALA A 36 -4.53 7.86 -7.36
C ALA A 36 -5.69 8.39 -8.23
N ALA A 37 -6.58 7.49 -8.68
CA ALA A 37 -7.73 7.83 -9.50
C ALA A 37 -8.82 8.62 -8.75
N ALA A 38 -8.94 8.43 -7.42
CA ALA A 38 -9.87 9.18 -6.60
C ALA A 38 -9.53 10.69 -6.53
N GLY A 39 -8.27 11.06 -6.74
CA GLY A 39 -7.81 12.44 -6.80
C GLY A 39 -7.58 13.07 -5.42
N GLY A 40 -6.67 14.05 -5.35
CA GLY A 40 -6.13 14.61 -4.09
C GLY A 40 -7.07 15.43 -3.20
N GLY A 41 -8.39 15.37 -3.43
CA GLY A 41 -9.41 15.94 -2.54
C GLY A 41 -10.30 14.89 -1.88
N VAL A 42 -10.18 13.62 -2.28
CA VAL A 42 -10.99 12.53 -1.74
C VAL A 42 -10.31 11.94 -0.51
N ARG A 43 -11.00 12.08 0.63
CA ARG A 43 -10.52 11.57 1.93
C ARG A 43 -10.97 10.15 2.23
N VAL A 44 -11.97 9.65 1.52
CA VAL A 44 -12.53 8.31 1.72
C VAL A 44 -12.63 7.62 0.37
N VAL A 45 -11.94 6.50 0.22
CA VAL A 45 -11.93 5.66 -0.99
C VAL A 45 -12.56 4.32 -0.63
N GLU A 46 -13.63 3.97 -1.34
CA GLU A 46 -14.27 2.66 -1.19
C GLU A 46 -13.42 1.60 -1.88
N VAL A 47 -13.02 0.56 -1.15
CA VAL A 47 -12.24 -0.56 -1.67
C VAL A 47 -13.20 -1.61 -2.23
N PRO A 48 -13.21 -1.84 -3.56
CA PRO A 48 -14.06 -2.84 -4.17
C PRO A 48 -13.52 -4.26 -3.92
N GLY A 49 -14.33 -5.27 -4.29
CA GLY A 49 -13.83 -6.65 -4.40
C GLY A 49 -13.88 -7.50 -3.14
N ASN A 50 -14.75 -7.20 -2.18
CA ASN A 50 -14.87 -7.97 -0.94
C ASN A 50 -13.57 -8.09 -0.13
N VAL A 51 -12.65 -7.12 -0.28
CA VAL A 51 -11.42 -7.08 0.52
C VAL A 51 -11.76 -6.68 1.94
N SER A 52 -11.33 -7.48 2.92
CA SER A 52 -11.54 -7.22 4.34
C SER A 52 -10.62 -6.13 4.86
N GLY A 53 -11.04 -5.44 5.93
CA GLY A 53 -10.24 -4.42 6.59
C GLY A 53 -8.90 -4.95 7.12
N ALA A 54 -8.87 -6.21 7.56
CA ALA A 54 -7.64 -6.84 8.03
C ALA A 54 -6.58 -6.93 6.91
N VAL A 55 -7.01 -7.31 5.70
CA VAL A 55 -6.11 -7.41 4.54
C VAL A 55 -5.65 -6.04 4.09
N VAL A 56 -6.56 -5.05 4.02
CA VAL A 56 -6.18 -3.67 3.68
C VAL A 56 -5.22 -3.08 4.72
N ALA A 57 -5.42 -3.34 6.01
CA ALA A 57 -4.50 -2.92 7.06
C ALA A 57 -3.11 -3.56 6.90
N ALA A 58 -3.04 -4.83 6.51
CA ALA A 58 -1.77 -5.51 6.21
C ALA A 58 -1.06 -4.88 5.00
N VAL A 59 -1.82 -4.52 3.94
CA VAL A 59 -1.27 -3.80 2.78
C VAL A 59 -0.70 -2.45 3.18
N VAL A 60 -1.43 -1.65 3.97
CA VAL A 60 -0.94 -0.34 4.44
C VAL A 60 0.30 -0.49 5.30
N THR A 61 0.32 -1.48 6.20
CA THR A 61 1.50 -1.79 7.02
C THR A 61 2.70 -2.15 6.16
N TYR A 62 2.50 -2.97 5.12
CA TYR A 62 3.54 -3.29 4.15
C TYR A 62 4.04 -2.05 3.40
N TRP A 63 3.14 -1.16 2.96
CA TRP A 63 3.55 0.07 2.28
C TRP A 63 4.46 0.95 3.13
N GLU A 64 4.10 1.14 4.39
CA GLU A 64 4.87 1.97 5.32
C GLU A 64 6.24 1.36 5.61
N ALA A 65 6.28 0.05 5.91
CA ALA A 65 7.52 -0.67 6.15
C ALA A 65 8.43 -0.64 4.90
N ARG A 66 7.86 -0.85 3.72
CA ARG A 66 8.62 -0.84 2.46
C ARG A 66 9.13 0.55 2.08
N ALA A 67 8.39 1.61 2.40
CA ALA A 67 8.83 2.99 2.23
C ALA A 67 9.98 3.36 3.18
N ALA A 68 10.02 2.77 4.38
CA ALA A 68 11.14 2.95 5.32
C ALA A 68 12.45 2.29 4.83
N VAL A 69 12.36 1.19 4.09
CA VAL A 69 13.53 0.46 3.53
C VAL A 69 14.07 1.12 2.26
N ALA A 70 13.22 1.77 1.45
CA ALA A 70 13.65 2.48 0.24
C ALA A 70 12.99 3.87 0.12
N PRO A 71 13.47 4.87 0.87
CA PRO A 71 12.83 6.19 0.94
C PRO A 71 13.10 7.09 -0.28
N SER A 72 13.93 6.70 -1.24
CA SER A 72 14.45 7.58 -2.30
C SER A 72 14.04 7.16 -3.72
N ALA A 73 13.65 8.15 -4.53
CA ALA A 73 13.40 8.01 -5.97
C ALA A 73 14.69 7.82 -6.81
N SER A 74 15.86 7.89 -6.17
CA SER A 74 17.16 7.54 -6.76
C SER A 74 17.83 6.46 -5.91
N ALA A 75 17.17 5.31 -5.77
CA ALA A 75 17.71 4.18 -5.05
C ALA A 75 19.04 3.75 -5.66
N SER A 76 20.05 3.59 -4.81
CA SER A 76 21.30 2.91 -5.13
C SER A 76 21.04 1.41 -5.30
N ALA A 77 21.97 0.71 -5.97
CA ALA A 77 21.90 -0.74 -6.13
C ALA A 77 21.96 -1.52 -4.79
N GLU A 78 22.32 -0.85 -3.69
CA GLU A 78 22.25 -1.40 -2.33
C GLU A 78 20.84 -1.29 -1.78
N GLU A 79 20.22 -0.11 -1.83
CA GLU A 79 18.83 0.11 -1.42
C GLU A 79 17.85 -0.76 -2.22
N ASP A 80 18.09 -0.97 -3.52
CA ASP A 80 17.29 -1.88 -4.35
C ASP A 80 17.41 -3.34 -3.90
N ARG A 81 18.59 -3.76 -3.44
CA ARG A 81 18.78 -5.12 -2.90
C ARG A 81 18.14 -5.27 -1.54
N ASP A 82 18.22 -4.27 -0.67
CA ASP A 82 17.59 -4.28 0.64
C ASP A 82 16.06 -4.31 0.51
N ALA A 83 15.53 -3.52 -0.42
CA ALA A 83 14.14 -3.54 -0.85
C ALA A 83 13.68 -4.94 -1.31
N ALA A 84 14.41 -5.56 -2.23
CA ALA A 84 14.07 -6.89 -2.74
C ALA A 84 14.21 -7.97 -1.64
N GLY A 85 15.19 -7.83 -0.76
CA GLY A 85 15.37 -8.69 0.42
C GLY A 85 14.17 -8.60 1.37
N PHE A 86 13.74 -7.39 1.70
CA PHE A 86 12.55 -7.13 2.49
C PHE A 86 11.30 -7.74 1.85
N ASP A 87 11.07 -7.51 0.55
CA ASP A 87 9.92 -8.06 -0.17
C ASP A 87 9.93 -9.60 -0.14
N GLY A 88 11.10 -10.21 -0.29
CA GLY A 88 11.27 -11.66 -0.19
C GLY A 88 11.04 -12.22 1.22
N GLU A 89 11.45 -11.52 2.28
CA GLU A 89 11.17 -11.91 3.66
C GLU A 89 9.70 -11.76 4.02
N PHE A 90 9.07 -10.65 3.60
CA PHE A 90 7.64 -10.42 3.76
C PHE A 90 6.85 -11.58 3.16
N VAL A 91 7.09 -11.94 1.90
CA VAL A 91 6.37 -13.05 1.25
C VAL A 91 6.62 -14.38 1.94
N ARG A 92 7.85 -14.66 2.39
CA ARG A 92 8.18 -15.90 3.11
C ARG A 92 7.45 -16.02 4.46
N GLY A 93 7.17 -14.90 5.12
CA GLY A 93 6.44 -14.87 6.39
C GLY A 93 4.95 -15.18 6.27
N LEU A 94 4.38 -15.08 5.07
CA LEU A 94 2.95 -15.27 4.83
C LEU A 94 2.57 -16.74 4.62
N THR A 95 1.43 -17.12 5.18
CA THR A 95 0.70 -18.34 4.85
C THR A 95 0.14 -18.30 3.42
N HIS A 96 -0.31 -19.45 2.91
CA HIS A 96 -0.90 -19.51 1.57
C HIS A 96 -2.16 -18.64 1.44
N ASP A 97 -3.03 -18.66 2.45
CA ASP A 97 -4.28 -17.92 2.44
C ASP A 97 -4.01 -16.40 2.49
N GLU A 98 -3.08 -15.95 3.35
CA GLU A 98 -2.69 -14.54 3.42
C GLU A 98 -2.09 -14.04 2.09
N ARG A 99 -1.36 -14.90 1.35
CA ARG A 99 -0.86 -14.55 0.02
C ARG A 99 -2.00 -14.38 -0.98
N ILE A 100 -2.97 -15.29 -0.99
CA ILE A 100 -4.13 -15.18 -1.87
C ILE A 100 -4.90 -13.89 -1.57
N ASP A 101 -5.13 -13.61 -0.29
CA ASP A 101 -5.83 -12.41 0.16
C ASP A 101 -5.09 -11.13 -0.25
N LEU A 102 -3.76 -11.09 -0.12
CA LEU A 102 -2.95 -9.95 -0.52
C LEU A 102 -2.88 -9.78 -2.04
N ILE A 103 -2.81 -10.86 -2.82
CA ILE A 103 -2.90 -10.80 -4.30
C ILE A 103 -4.26 -10.24 -4.71
N HIS A 104 -5.33 -10.70 -4.05
CA HIS A 104 -6.69 -10.21 -4.28
C HIS A 104 -6.78 -8.71 -3.96
N ALA A 105 -6.27 -8.27 -2.81
CA ALA A 105 -6.26 -6.87 -2.43
C ALA A 105 -5.43 -6.00 -3.37
N ALA A 106 -4.23 -6.45 -3.76
CA ALA A 106 -3.36 -5.76 -4.70
C ALA A 106 -4.06 -5.49 -6.04
N HIS A 107 -4.84 -6.47 -6.53
CA HIS A 107 -5.63 -6.31 -7.75
C HIS A 107 -6.66 -5.16 -7.64
N TYR A 108 -7.47 -5.14 -6.57
CA TYR A 108 -8.52 -4.11 -6.43
C TYR A 108 -8.00 -2.75 -6.03
N LEU A 109 -6.85 -2.69 -5.34
CA LEU A 109 -6.13 -1.45 -5.09
C LEU A 109 -5.40 -0.95 -6.34
N ALA A 110 -5.30 -1.76 -7.40
CA ALA A 110 -4.47 -1.50 -8.57
C ALA A 110 -3.02 -1.16 -8.17
N ASP A 111 -2.46 -1.96 -7.26
CA ASP A 111 -1.06 -1.85 -6.81
C ASP A 111 -0.19 -2.86 -7.56
N GLU A 112 0.40 -2.41 -8.67
CA GLU A 112 1.28 -3.23 -9.50
C GLU A 112 2.56 -3.62 -8.75
N GLY A 113 3.05 -2.76 -7.86
CA GLY A 113 4.25 -3.02 -7.07
C GLY A 113 4.04 -4.18 -6.12
N LEU A 114 2.98 -4.15 -5.32
CA LEU A 114 2.60 -5.25 -4.44
C LEU A 114 2.21 -6.50 -5.23
N PHE A 115 1.55 -6.38 -6.38
CA PHE A 115 1.22 -7.57 -7.19
C PHE A 115 2.49 -8.28 -7.69
N SER A 116 3.52 -7.52 -8.08
CA SER A 116 4.76 -8.06 -8.64
C SER A 116 5.63 -8.86 -7.67
N ILE A 117 5.49 -8.68 -6.35
CA ILE A 117 6.29 -9.45 -5.39
C ILE A 117 5.81 -10.89 -5.23
N PHE A 118 4.61 -11.20 -5.73
CA PHE A 118 4.01 -12.55 -5.67
C PHE A 118 4.18 -13.36 -6.95
N SER A 119 4.72 -12.76 -8.03
CA SER A 119 5.00 -13.42 -9.31
C SER A 119 6.39 -14.05 -9.34
#